data_AF-A0A7C0WSC9-F1
#
_entry.id   AF-A0A7C0WSC9-F1
#
_cell.length_a   1.000
_cell.length_b   1.000
_cell.length_c   1.000
_cell.angle_alpha   90.00
_cell.angle_beta   90.00
_cell.angle_gamma   90.00
#
_symmetry.space_group_name_H-M   'P 1'
#
loop_
_entity.id
_entity.type
_entity.pdbx_description
1 polymer ?
#
loop_
_entity_poly.entity_id
_entity_poly.type
_entity_poly.pdbx_seq_one_letter_code
_entity_poly.pdbx_strand_id
1 'polypeptide(L)'
;MEFIPLYCRDQLKVLNSNGTVGIITLWSGVEYVIKRLKRAGIDLNPERTPVAVIGTLYGNGLRELLRNLLYNPQIDFLILCGRNRSGSAEQLIAFFEKGIEPVQNSSVQYEPLPDGSKPGVARIIGTSRILDDLVRPEMFRKPIKVVFAGEAQDDKAIYFVRKLLEEYKPENSSLPPRLRVPLPSMKVTWYPSNPRMHSIWAKDPLTAWKDLIHTLYHFGRPVRLKKGPRRELQNVKVVVEDPAPVDPEELSKYGFSFETMKKYQREFLSELLPEDTTYTYGNRIRAHFGFDQIEKVTKRLRKDSEDRKSYVVLWDPRRDLSETASGRPCLVSIFFRKFEEKLTLTATFRTHNALDAWLVNF
;
A
#
# COMPACT_ATOMS: atom_id res chain seq x y z
N MET A 1 12.87 -35.50 17.85
CA MET A 1 12.31 -34.16 18.14
C MET A 1 11.03 -34.05 17.34
N GLU A 2 9.93 -33.63 17.95
CA GLU A 2 8.63 -33.56 17.26
C GLU A 2 8.49 -32.35 16.33
N PHE A 3 7.63 -32.44 15.32
CA PHE A 3 7.29 -31.34 14.43
C PHE A 3 6.22 -30.45 15.08
N ILE A 4 6.51 -29.15 15.15
CA ILE A 4 5.64 -28.13 15.72
C ILE A 4 5.51 -26.99 14.72
N PRO A 5 4.32 -26.75 14.13
CA PRO A 5 4.11 -25.63 13.22
C PRO A 5 4.01 -24.32 14.01
N LEU A 6 4.93 -23.38 13.73
CA LEU A 6 4.88 -22.00 14.24
C LEU A 6 3.88 -21.15 13.47
N TYR A 7 3.88 -21.28 12.14
CA TYR A 7 3.05 -20.51 11.22
C TYR A 7 2.20 -21.43 10.35
N CYS A 8 1.02 -20.95 9.96
CA CYS A 8 0.10 -21.63 9.04
C CYS A 8 -0.31 -23.05 9.48
N ARG A 9 -0.47 -23.29 10.80
CA ARG A 9 -0.83 -24.61 11.36
C ARG A 9 -2.02 -25.25 10.66
N ASP A 10 -3.08 -24.48 10.42
CA ASP A 10 -4.33 -24.98 9.81
C ASP A 10 -4.19 -25.35 8.32
N GLN A 11 -3.08 -24.96 7.69
CA GLN A 11 -2.77 -25.26 6.29
C GLN A 11 -1.74 -26.40 6.14
N LEU A 12 -1.24 -26.95 7.26
CA LEU A 12 -0.25 -28.01 7.28
C LEU A 12 -0.88 -29.34 7.70
N LYS A 13 -0.68 -30.38 6.89
CA LYS A 13 -1.07 -31.74 7.22
C LYS A 13 0.11 -32.45 7.87
N VAL A 14 0.16 -32.45 9.20
CA VAL A 14 1.14 -33.25 9.96
C VAL A 14 0.73 -34.72 9.88
N LEU A 15 1.68 -35.58 9.51
CA LEU A 15 1.48 -37.03 9.39
C LEU A 15 2.19 -37.76 10.53
N ASN A 16 3.52 -37.65 10.61
CA ASN A 16 4.33 -38.19 11.70
C ASN A 16 5.07 -37.05 12.41
N SER A 17 4.72 -36.70 13.64
CA SER A 17 5.43 -35.63 14.35
C SER A 17 6.93 -35.90 14.49
N ASN A 18 7.37 -37.16 14.53
CA ASN A 18 8.79 -37.52 14.61
C ASN A 18 9.47 -37.70 13.25
N GLY A 19 8.76 -37.49 12.15
CA GLY A 19 9.31 -37.53 10.80
C GLY A 19 10.35 -36.42 10.56
N THR A 20 11.17 -36.62 9.52
CA THR A 20 12.28 -35.75 9.12
C THR A 20 12.15 -35.25 7.69
N VAL A 21 11.13 -35.69 6.95
CA VAL A 21 10.85 -35.29 5.57
C VAL A 21 9.66 -34.35 5.49
N GLY A 22 9.79 -33.24 4.77
CA GLY A 22 8.66 -32.37 4.39
C GLY A 22 8.28 -32.53 2.92
N ILE A 23 6.99 -32.66 2.62
CA ILE A 23 6.50 -32.61 1.22
C ILE A 23 5.81 -31.28 0.96
N ILE A 24 6.29 -30.55 -0.04
CA ILE A 24 5.76 -29.25 -0.43
C ILE A 24 5.02 -29.39 -1.76
N THR A 25 3.74 -29.12 -1.73
CA THR A 25 2.81 -29.36 -2.85
C THR A 25 2.65 -28.18 -3.80
N LEU A 26 3.33 -27.06 -3.52
CA LEU A 26 3.28 -25.82 -4.32
C LEU A 26 1.83 -25.38 -4.54
N TRP A 27 1.35 -25.30 -5.80
CA TRP A 27 -0.04 -24.95 -6.14
C TRP A 27 -1.00 -26.14 -6.23
N SER A 28 -0.53 -27.36 -6.02
CA SER A 28 -1.40 -28.54 -5.98
C SER A 28 -2.08 -28.66 -4.61
N GLY A 29 -3.35 -29.08 -4.58
CA GLY A 29 -4.05 -29.31 -3.31
C GLY A 29 -3.44 -30.47 -2.52
N VAL A 30 -3.26 -30.30 -1.21
CA VAL A 30 -2.64 -31.30 -0.32
C VAL A 30 -3.31 -32.67 -0.42
N GLU A 31 -4.63 -32.72 -0.31
CA GLU A 31 -5.40 -33.96 -0.38
C GLU A 31 -5.28 -34.67 -1.75
N TYR A 32 -5.16 -33.89 -2.83
CA TYR A 32 -4.93 -34.45 -4.16
C TYR A 32 -3.56 -35.15 -4.23
N VAL A 33 -2.50 -34.49 -3.73
CA VAL A 33 -1.16 -35.08 -3.70
C VAL A 33 -1.13 -36.32 -2.81
N ILE A 34 -1.72 -36.26 -1.61
CA ILE A 34 -1.83 -37.43 -0.71
C ILE A 34 -2.50 -38.61 -1.42
N LYS A 35 -3.62 -38.38 -2.12
CA LYS A 35 -4.33 -39.42 -2.87
C LYS A 35 -3.45 -40.03 -3.96
N ARG A 36 -2.65 -39.22 -4.66
CA ARG A 36 -1.70 -39.71 -5.68
C ARG A 36 -0.59 -40.55 -5.06
N LEU A 37 0.02 -40.08 -3.96
CA LEU A 37 1.07 -40.82 -3.25
C LEU A 37 0.57 -42.18 -2.75
N LYS A 38 -0.61 -42.22 -2.12
CA LYS A 38 -1.22 -43.48 -1.65
C LYS A 38 -1.50 -44.45 -2.79
N ARG A 39 -2.02 -43.97 -3.93
CA ARG A 39 -2.27 -44.79 -5.13
C ARG A 39 -1.00 -45.39 -5.72
N ALA A 40 0.13 -44.71 -5.57
CA ALA A 40 1.44 -45.22 -5.99
C ALA A 40 2.10 -46.19 -4.99
N GLY A 41 1.40 -46.51 -3.88
CA GLY A 41 1.87 -47.45 -2.86
C GLY A 41 2.80 -46.85 -1.81
N ILE A 42 2.89 -45.52 -1.71
CA ILE A 42 3.71 -44.86 -0.68
C ILE A 42 3.00 -44.96 0.68
N ASP A 43 3.69 -45.53 1.68
CA ASP A 43 3.16 -45.62 3.05
C ASP A 43 3.20 -44.26 3.76
N LEU A 44 2.01 -43.74 4.06
CA LEU A 44 1.81 -42.49 4.81
C LEU A 44 1.24 -42.76 6.21
N ASN A 45 1.39 -43.98 6.74
CA ASN A 45 1.01 -44.31 8.11
C ASN A 45 1.83 -43.45 9.11
N PRO A 46 1.16 -42.70 10.02
CA PRO A 46 1.80 -41.86 11.03
C PRO A 46 2.92 -42.51 11.83
N GLU A 47 2.86 -43.82 12.08
CA GLU A 47 3.86 -44.52 12.92
C GLU A 47 5.13 -44.92 12.16
N ARG A 48 5.06 -45.00 10.82
CA ARG A 48 6.14 -45.57 9.99
C ARG A 48 6.70 -44.60 8.97
N THR A 49 5.89 -43.66 8.51
CA THR A 49 6.30 -42.75 7.43
C THR A 49 7.39 -41.79 7.93
N PRO A 50 8.46 -41.55 7.17
CA PRO A 50 9.44 -40.50 7.51
C PRO A 50 8.88 -39.10 7.22
N VAL A 51 7.73 -39.00 6.55
CA VAL A 51 7.09 -37.73 6.19
C VAL A 51 6.47 -37.08 7.44
N ALA A 52 7.09 -36.00 7.87
CA ALA A 52 6.61 -35.24 9.01
C ALA A 52 5.34 -34.48 8.70
N VAL A 53 5.36 -33.77 7.57
CA VAL A 53 4.36 -32.78 7.21
C VAL A 53 4.23 -32.65 5.70
N ILE A 54 3.00 -32.41 5.26
CA ILE A 54 2.67 -32.06 3.88
C ILE A 54 1.97 -30.70 3.89
N GLY A 55 2.42 -29.77 3.05
CA GLY A 55 1.87 -28.42 2.99
C GLY A 55 1.98 -27.80 1.60
N THR A 56 1.23 -26.73 1.35
CA THR A 56 1.37 -25.92 0.14
C THR A 56 2.44 -24.86 0.32
N LEU A 57 3.09 -24.47 -0.77
CA LEU A 57 3.90 -23.25 -0.82
C LEU A 57 3.39 -22.40 -1.97
N TYR A 58 2.37 -21.59 -1.66
CA TYR A 58 1.94 -20.53 -2.55
C TYR A 58 2.97 -19.40 -2.52
N GLY A 59 3.02 -18.61 -3.60
CA GLY A 59 3.96 -17.53 -3.83
C GLY A 59 4.49 -16.88 -2.55
N ASN A 60 3.63 -16.37 -1.67
CA ASN A 60 4.05 -15.56 -0.51
C ASN A 60 4.48 -16.32 0.76
N GLY A 61 4.24 -17.63 0.87
CA GLY A 61 4.43 -18.41 2.12
C GLY A 61 5.89 -18.78 2.47
N LEU A 62 6.86 -18.33 1.68
CA LEU A 62 8.27 -18.72 1.85
C LEU A 62 8.85 -18.23 3.19
N ARG A 63 8.46 -17.04 3.65
CA ARG A 63 8.99 -16.43 4.88
C ARG A 63 8.58 -17.23 6.12
N GLU A 64 7.35 -17.72 6.12
CA GLU A 64 6.74 -18.57 7.13
C GLU A 64 7.37 -19.97 7.10
N LEU A 65 7.54 -20.55 5.90
CA LEU A 65 8.18 -21.85 5.72
C LEU A 65 9.60 -21.87 6.31
N LEU A 66 10.44 -20.90 5.97
CA LEU A 66 11.83 -20.86 6.46
C LEU A 66 11.91 -20.81 7.99
N ARG A 67 11.00 -20.09 8.64
CA ARG A 67 10.90 -20.03 10.11
C ARG A 67 10.37 -21.32 10.72
N ASN A 68 9.40 -21.95 10.07
CA ASN A 68 8.95 -23.28 10.46
C ASN A 68 10.09 -24.31 10.40
N LEU A 69 10.96 -24.24 9.37
CA LEU A 69 12.11 -25.15 9.24
C LEU A 69 13.18 -24.88 10.30
N LEU A 70 13.53 -23.62 10.58
CA LEU A 70 14.45 -23.27 11.68
C LEU A 70 13.94 -23.72 13.06
N TYR A 71 12.63 -23.70 13.25
CA TYR A 71 12.02 -24.20 14.48
C TYR A 71 11.91 -25.72 14.53
N ASN A 72 12.00 -26.41 13.39
CA ASN A 72 11.93 -27.87 13.27
C ASN A 72 13.21 -28.42 12.63
N PRO A 73 14.35 -28.35 13.34
CA PRO A 73 15.67 -28.73 12.82
C PRO A 73 15.82 -30.23 12.54
N GLN A 74 14.85 -31.07 12.92
CA GLN A 74 14.79 -32.47 12.50
C GLN A 74 14.47 -32.62 11.01
N ILE A 75 13.84 -31.61 10.38
CA ILE A 75 13.56 -31.66 8.95
C ILE A 75 14.86 -31.44 8.18
N ASP A 76 15.30 -32.47 7.46
CA ASP A 76 16.54 -32.44 6.68
C ASP A 76 16.32 -32.71 5.18
N PHE A 77 15.09 -33.03 4.79
CA PHE A 77 14.76 -33.30 3.40
C PHE A 77 13.41 -32.72 3.00
N LEU A 78 13.40 -31.90 1.96
CA LEU A 78 12.20 -31.32 1.35
C LEU A 78 12.01 -31.86 -0.06
N ILE A 79 10.85 -32.46 -0.29
CA ILE A 79 10.43 -32.95 -1.60
C ILE A 79 9.34 -32.01 -2.13
N LEU A 80 9.66 -31.28 -3.19
CA LEU A 80 8.71 -30.42 -3.89
C LEU A 80 7.97 -31.27 -4.94
N CYS A 81 6.68 -31.50 -4.74
CA CYS A 81 5.84 -32.32 -5.62
C CYS A 81 4.50 -31.62 -5.90
N GLY A 82 4.41 -30.88 -7.00
CA GLY A 82 3.22 -30.12 -7.36
C GLY A 82 3.43 -29.08 -8.44
N ARG A 83 2.36 -28.36 -8.80
CA ARG A 83 2.40 -27.35 -9.86
C ARG A 83 3.18 -26.11 -9.42
N ASN A 84 4.19 -25.73 -10.17
CA ASN A 84 5.02 -24.56 -9.86
C ASN A 84 4.59 -23.31 -10.66
N ARG A 85 3.47 -22.70 -10.28
CA ARG A 85 2.92 -21.55 -11.04
C ARG A 85 3.57 -20.20 -10.74
N SER A 86 4.27 -20.07 -9.61
CA SER A 86 4.79 -18.79 -9.11
C SER A 86 6.32 -18.74 -9.00
N GLY A 87 7.02 -19.76 -9.52
CA GLY A 87 8.46 -19.88 -9.37
C GLY A 87 8.92 -20.15 -7.94
N SER A 88 8.04 -20.70 -7.08
CA SER A 88 8.31 -20.88 -5.65
C SER A 88 9.28 -22.03 -5.38
N ALA A 89 9.34 -23.01 -6.28
CA ALA A 89 10.33 -24.08 -6.22
C ALA A 89 11.75 -23.53 -6.40
N GLU A 90 11.97 -22.74 -7.46
CA GLU A 90 13.26 -22.14 -7.79
C GLU A 90 13.68 -21.15 -6.71
N GLN A 91 12.73 -20.40 -6.13
CA GLN A 91 13.02 -19.49 -5.02
C GLN A 91 13.51 -20.24 -3.77
N LEU A 92 12.87 -21.35 -3.39
CA LEU A 92 13.30 -22.14 -2.23
C LEU A 92 14.67 -22.79 -2.48
N ILE A 93 14.87 -23.37 -3.66
CA ILE A 93 16.15 -23.97 -4.05
C ILE A 93 17.26 -22.92 -4.05
N ALA A 94 17.04 -21.78 -4.73
CA ALA A 94 18.00 -20.69 -4.79
C ALA A 94 18.32 -20.09 -3.41
N PHE A 95 17.34 -20.06 -2.48
CA PHE A 95 17.60 -19.63 -1.11
C PHE A 95 18.69 -20.49 -0.46
N PHE A 96 18.57 -21.82 -0.52
CA PHE A 96 19.57 -22.72 0.09
C PHE A 96 20.88 -22.81 -0.70
N GLU A 97 20.83 -22.77 -2.03
CA GLU A 97 22.03 -22.93 -2.87
C GLU A 97 22.84 -21.65 -3.03
N LYS A 98 22.17 -20.48 -3.07
CA LYS A 98 22.78 -19.20 -3.43
C LYS A 98 22.68 -18.16 -2.32
N GLY A 99 21.76 -18.32 -1.38
CA GLY A 99 21.53 -17.37 -0.30
C GLY A 99 20.85 -16.08 -0.72
N ILE A 100 21.10 -15.02 0.05
CA ILE A 100 20.40 -13.74 -0.08
C ILE A 100 21.40 -12.58 -0.16
N GLU A 101 21.02 -11.52 -0.86
CA GLU A 101 21.79 -10.29 -0.98
C GLU A 101 20.97 -9.07 -0.51
N PRO A 102 21.58 -8.04 0.09
CA PRO A 102 20.88 -6.82 0.47
C PRO A 102 20.29 -6.08 -0.72
N VAL A 103 19.09 -5.52 -0.57
CA VAL A 103 18.45 -4.65 -1.57
C VAL A 103 18.54 -3.20 -1.13
N GLN A 104 19.29 -2.39 -1.87
CA GLN A 104 19.32 -0.94 -1.66
C GLN A 104 18.08 -0.27 -2.29
N ASN A 105 17.57 0.79 -1.66
CA ASN A 105 16.47 1.62 -2.16
C ASN A 105 15.15 0.87 -2.45
N SER A 106 14.81 -0.14 -1.64
CA SER A 106 13.52 -0.82 -1.73
C SER A 106 12.37 0.12 -1.33
N SER A 107 11.25 0.05 -2.07
CA SER A 107 9.98 0.67 -1.68
C SER A 107 9.29 -0.08 -0.53
N VAL A 108 9.71 -1.31 -0.26
CA VAL A 108 9.29 -2.13 0.87
C VAL A 108 10.17 -1.82 2.07
N GLN A 109 9.55 -1.61 3.23
CA GLN A 109 10.23 -1.54 4.52
C GLN A 109 9.57 -2.52 5.48
N TYR A 110 10.27 -2.90 6.55
CA TYR A 110 9.69 -3.67 7.65
C TYR A 110 9.52 -2.79 8.89
N GLU A 111 8.51 -3.08 9.69
CA GLU A 111 8.37 -2.46 11.00
C GLU A 111 9.51 -2.91 11.94
N PRO A 112 9.96 -2.04 12.87
CA PRO A 112 10.90 -2.46 13.90
C PRO A 112 10.33 -3.62 14.73
N LEU A 113 11.19 -4.56 15.10
CA LEU A 113 10.86 -5.65 16.00
C LEU A 113 10.73 -5.14 17.46
N PRO A 114 10.09 -5.90 18.36
CA PRO A 114 9.92 -5.50 19.77
C PRO A 114 11.22 -5.19 20.52
N ASP A 115 12.34 -5.77 20.09
CA ASP A 115 13.67 -5.53 20.64
C ASP A 115 14.36 -4.26 20.07
N GLY A 116 13.65 -3.50 19.23
CA GLY A 116 14.15 -2.29 18.59
C GLY A 116 14.98 -2.54 17.32
N SER A 117 15.28 -3.80 16.99
CA SER A 117 16.00 -4.12 15.76
C SER A 117 15.14 -3.86 14.52
N LYS A 118 15.77 -3.41 13.43
CA LYS A 118 15.10 -3.11 12.17
C LYS A 118 15.50 -4.14 11.12
N PRO A 119 14.56 -5.01 10.68
CA PRO A 119 14.83 -5.96 9.63
C PRO A 119 15.20 -5.25 8.33
N GLY A 120 16.29 -5.69 7.72
CA GLY A 120 16.69 -5.28 6.39
C GLY A 120 15.84 -5.94 5.32
N VAL A 121 16.00 -5.47 4.09
CA VAL A 121 15.36 -6.04 2.90
C VAL A 121 16.42 -6.79 2.11
N ALA A 122 16.16 -8.06 1.83
CA ALA A 122 17.05 -8.91 1.08
C ALA A 122 16.34 -9.57 -0.10
N ARG A 123 17.10 -9.95 -1.11
CA ARG A 123 16.65 -10.66 -2.30
C ARG A 123 17.33 -12.01 -2.38
N ILE A 124 16.59 -13.05 -2.78
CA ILE A 124 17.17 -14.36 -3.06
C ILE A 124 18.00 -14.26 -4.34
N ILE A 125 19.29 -14.58 -4.25
CA ILE A 125 20.24 -14.38 -5.34
C ILE A 125 19.79 -15.14 -6.59
N GLY A 126 19.74 -14.43 -7.73
CA GLY A 126 19.28 -14.98 -9.01
C GLY A 126 17.75 -15.01 -9.19
N THR A 127 16.99 -14.34 -8.32
CA THR A 127 15.52 -14.22 -8.45
C THR A 127 15.06 -12.79 -8.20
N SER A 128 13.80 -12.46 -8.53
CA SER A 128 13.16 -11.19 -8.13
C SER A 128 12.54 -11.24 -6.72
N ARG A 129 12.71 -12.34 -5.98
CA ARG A 129 12.03 -12.56 -4.71
C ARG A 129 12.68 -11.78 -3.57
N ILE A 130 11.92 -10.88 -2.98
CA ILE A 130 12.30 -10.08 -1.81
C ILE A 130 11.71 -10.69 -0.53
N LEU A 131 12.48 -10.64 0.55
CA LEU A 131 12.10 -11.01 1.91
C LEU A 131 12.85 -10.15 2.95
N ASP A 132 12.57 -10.36 4.23
CA ASP A 132 13.38 -9.81 5.32
C ASP A 132 14.71 -10.57 5.43
N ASP A 133 15.72 -9.93 6.02
CA ASP A 133 17.08 -10.48 6.13
C ASP A 133 17.35 -11.26 7.45
N LEU A 134 16.29 -11.57 8.20
CA LEU A 134 16.38 -12.22 9.51
C LEU A 134 16.62 -13.73 9.43
N VAL A 135 16.30 -14.35 8.30
CA VAL A 135 16.53 -15.78 8.07
C VAL A 135 17.53 -15.95 6.94
N ARG A 136 18.66 -16.59 7.24
CA ARG A 136 19.75 -16.84 6.30
C ARG A 136 20.09 -18.33 6.21
N PRO A 137 20.63 -18.82 5.08
CA PRO A 137 20.97 -20.24 4.93
C PRO A 137 21.93 -20.76 5.99
N GLU A 138 22.86 -19.93 6.47
CA GLU A 138 23.87 -20.32 7.46
C GLU A 138 23.28 -20.64 8.84
N MET A 139 22.03 -20.22 9.08
CA MET A 139 21.30 -20.55 10.31
C MET A 139 20.84 -22.01 10.36
N PHE A 140 20.76 -22.68 9.19
CA PHE A 140 20.40 -24.08 9.07
C PHE A 140 21.63 -24.97 9.32
N ARG A 141 21.99 -25.12 10.60
CA ARG A 141 23.18 -25.88 11.04
C ARG A 141 23.21 -27.33 10.53
N LYS A 142 22.02 -27.93 10.36
CA LYS A 142 21.87 -29.19 9.63
C LYS A 142 21.42 -28.85 8.20
N PRO A 143 22.19 -29.22 7.16
CA PRO A 143 21.82 -28.96 5.79
C PRO A 143 20.47 -29.59 5.44
N ILE A 144 19.62 -28.84 4.74
CA ILE A 144 18.34 -29.33 4.23
C ILE A 144 18.51 -29.63 2.76
N LYS A 145 18.36 -30.90 2.37
CA LYS A 145 18.29 -31.29 0.96
C LYS A 145 16.94 -30.85 0.40
N VAL A 146 16.92 -30.19 -0.75
CA VAL A 146 15.69 -29.77 -1.43
C VAL A 146 15.68 -30.35 -2.83
N VAL A 147 14.65 -31.12 -3.18
CA VAL A 147 14.53 -31.76 -4.50
C VAL A 147 13.19 -31.42 -5.14
N PHE A 148 13.24 -30.92 -6.37
CA PHE A 148 12.05 -30.79 -7.22
C PHE A 148 11.76 -32.11 -7.91
N ALA A 149 10.72 -32.81 -7.44
CA ALA A 149 10.31 -34.11 -7.96
C ALA A 149 9.42 -33.99 -9.21
N GLY A 150 8.81 -32.83 -9.45
CA GLY A 150 7.93 -32.56 -10.58
C GLY A 150 6.48 -32.34 -10.17
N GLU A 151 5.58 -32.28 -11.16
CA GLU A 151 4.16 -32.01 -10.91
C GLU A 151 3.41 -33.26 -10.46
N ALA A 152 2.57 -33.13 -9.43
CA ALA A 152 1.78 -34.25 -8.91
C ALA A 152 0.77 -34.85 -9.91
N GLN A 153 0.55 -34.21 -11.07
CA GLN A 153 -0.23 -34.79 -12.17
C GLN A 153 0.55 -35.86 -12.93
N ASP A 154 1.87 -35.75 -13.01
CA ASP A 154 2.75 -36.65 -13.76
C ASP A 154 3.09 -37.89 -12.92
N ASP A 155 2.81 -39.08 -13.46
CA ASP A 155 3.13 -40.34 -12.81
C ASP A 155 4.63 -40.56 -12.63
N LYS A 156 5.47 -40.00 -13.51
CA LYS A 156 6.93 -40.05 -13.36
C LYS A 156 7.39 -39.27 -12.13
N ALA A 157 6.78 -38.12 -11.87
CA ALA A 157 7.07 -37.33 -10.68
C ALA A 157 6.68 -38.09 -9.40
N ILE A 158 5.50 -38.72 -9.38
CA ILE A 158 5.05 -39.53 -8.23
C ILE A 158 5.96 -40.76 -8.01
N TYR A 159 6.36 -41.45 -9.08
CA TYR A 159 7.33 -42.54 -9.01
C TYR A 159 8.68 -42.05 -8.47
N PHE A 160 9.12 -40.87 -8.88
CA PHE A 160 10.36 -40.28 -8.37
C PHE A 160 10.26 -39.94 -6.87
N VAL A 161 9.13 -39.40 -6.39
CA VAL A 161 8.90 -39.22 -4.95
C VAL A 161 8.99 -40.54 -4.19
N ARG A 162 8.38 -41.61 -4.71
CA ARG A 162 8.47 -42.94 -4.10
C ARG A 162 9.92 -43.40 -3.98
N LYS A 163 10.70 -43.32 -5.06
CA LYS A 163 12.12 -43.69 -5.07
C LYS A 163 12.91 -42.87 -4.05
N LEU A 164 12.68 -41.55 -3.99
CA LEU A 164 13.34 -40.66 -3.03
C LEU A 164 13.06 -41.08 -1.58
N LEU A 165 11.83 -41.51 -1.26
CA LEU A 165 11.47 -41.97 0.08
C LEU A 165 12.02 -43.37 0.41
N GLU A 166 12.07 -44.29 -0.55
CA GLU A 166 12.64 -45.63 -0.37
C GLU A 166 14.15 -45.59 -0.14
N GLU A 167 14.86 -44.68 -0.82
CA GLU A 167 16.30 -44.49 -0.69
C GLU A 167 16.68 -43.58 0.50
N TYR A 168 15.71 -42.85 1.07
CA TYR A 168 15.97 -41.91 2.14
C TYR A 168 16.34 -42.63 3.44
N LYS A 169 17.46 -42.22 4.03
CA LYS A 169 17.90 -42.63 5.36
C LYS A 169 18.06 -41.38 6.22
N PRO A 170 17.37 -41.28 7.37
CA PRO A 170 17.53 -40.15 8.25
C PRO A 170 18.96 -40.11 8.78
N GLU A 171 19.57 -38.92 8.78
CA GLU A 171 20.87 -38.74 9.41
C GLU A 171 20.73 -38.77 10.94
N ASN A 172 21.39 -39.75 11.57
CA ASN A 172 21.53 -39.83 13.02
C ASN A 172 22.64 -38.86 13.50
N SER A 173 22.35 -37.57 13.46
CA SER A 173 23.19 -36.52 14.03
C SER A 173 22.49 -35.83 15.20
N SER A 174 23.29 -35.23 16.11
CA SER A 174 22.74 -34.42 17.19
C SER A 174 21.97 -33.24 16.62
N LEU A 175 20.68 -33.12 16.98
CA LEU A 175 19.82 -32.07 16.47
C LEU A 175 20.16 -30.72 17.13
N PRO A 176 20.32 -29.64 16.37
CA PRO A 176 20.49 -28.31 16.95
C PRO A 176 19.21 -27.88 17.70
N PRO A 177 19.30 -26.91 18.61
CA PRO A 177 18.12 -26.37 19.29
C PRO A 177 17.19 -25.66 18.28
N ARG A 178 15.90 -25.60 18.61
CA ARG A 178 14.92 -24.86 17.81
C ARG A 178 15.27 -23.38 17.79
N LEU A 179 15.30 -22.78 16.61
CA LEU A 179 15.48 -21.33 16.46
C LEU A 179 14.13 -20.67 16.15
N ARG A 180 13.67 -19.80 17.05
CA ARG A 180 12.47 -18.99 16.83
C ARG A 180 12.89 -17.61 16.31
N VAL A 181 12.63 -17.37 15.02
CA VAL A 181 12.89 -16.07 14.37
C VAL A 181 11.56 -15.34 14.13
N PRO A 182 11.43 -14.06 14.53
CA PRO A 182 10.19 -13.31 14.37
C PRO A 182 9.85 -13.08 12.89
N LEU A 183 8.56 -12.98 12.56
CA LEU A 183 8.06 -12.62 11.23
C LEU A 183 7.65 -11.14 11.24
N PRO A 184 8.43 -10.25 10.60
CA PRO A 184 8.15 -8.82 10.66
C PRO A 184 7.00 -8.41 9.73
N SER A 185 6.23 -7.41 10.18
CA SER A 185 5.20 -6.74 9.40
C SER A 185 5.82 -5.84 8.33
N MET A 186 5.24 -5.82 7.13
CA MET A 186 5.64 -4.90 6.07
C MET A 186 5.05 -3.50 6.33
N LYS A 187 5.88 -2.48 6.22
CA LYS A 187 5.50 -1.07 6.24
C LYS A 187 5.41 -0.56 4.81
N VAL A 188 4.20 -0.19 4.38
CA VAL A 188 3.97 0.54 3.13
C VAL A 188 3.93 2.05 3.40
N THR A 189 4.58 2.83 2.54
CA THR A 189 4.69 4.29 2.68
C THR A 189 3.46 5.05 2.16
N TRP A 190 2.69 4.44 1.24
CA TRP A 190 1.37 4.87 0.77
C TRP A 190 0.63 3.69 0.12
N TYR A 191 -0.69 3.79 0.01
CA TYR A 191 -1.52 2.74 -0.60
C TYR A 191 -1.54 2.89 -2.13
N PRO A 192 -1.61 1.77 -2.90
CA PRO A 192 -1.63 1.83 -4.35
C PRO A 192 -2.88 2.57 -4.85
N SER A 193 -2.65 3.64 -5.61
CA SER A 193 -3.69 4.41 -6.30
C SER A 193 -3.09 5.18 -7.47
N ASN A 194 -3.94 5.68 -8.36
CA ASN A 194 -3.53 6.66 -9.37
C ASN A 194 -3.61 8.07 -8.73
N PRO A 195 -2.48 8.69 -8.33
CA PRO A 195 -2.49 9.98 -7.64
C PRO A 195 -2.95 11.15 -8.53
N ARG A 196 -3.19 10.90 -9.82
CA ARG A 196 -3.50 11.93 -10.81
C ARG A 196 -4.97 12.33 -10.85
N MET A 197 -5.84 11.59 -10.17
CA MET A 197 -7.28 11.85 -10.15
C MET A 197 -7.89 11.25 -8.89
N HIS A 198 -8.59 12.08 -8.12
CA HIS A 198 -9.43 11.64 -7.02
C HIS A 198 -10.74 12.43 -7.05
N SER A 199 -11.86 11.75 -6.83
CA SER A 199 -13.16 12.39 -6.65
C SER A 199 -13.65 12.09 -5.23
N ILE A 200 -13.96 13.16 -4.50
CA ILE A 200 -14.48 13.13 -3.14
C ILE A 200 -15.87 13.74 -3.20
N TRP A 201 -16.82 13.05 -2.60
CA TRP A 201 -18.20 13.50 -2.47
C TRP A 201 -18.57 13.40 -1.01
N ALA A 202 -19.10 14.49 -0.46
CA ALA A 202 -19.51 14.56 0.92
C ALA A 202 -20.73 15.47 1.06
N LYS A 203 -21.51 15.22 2.11
CA LYS A 203 -22.71 16.01 2.41
C LYS A 203 -22.33 17.44 2.81
N ASP A 204 -21.45 17.59 3.79
CA ASP A 204 -21.07 18.87 4.40
C ASP A 204 -19.56 19.18 4.23
N PRO A 205 -19.14 20.45 4.44
CA PRO A 205 -17.76 20.88 4.19
C PRO A 205 -16.72 20.24 5.10
N LEU A 206 -17.08 19.98 6.37
CA LEU A 206 -16.15 19.41 7.34
C LEU A 206 -15.86 17.95 7.02
N THR A 207 -16.89 17.19 6.67
CA THR A 207 -16.75 15.81 6.17
C THR A 207 -15.91 15.78 4.90
N ALA A 208 -16.20 16.68 3.94
CA ALA A 208 -15.42 16.79 2.70
C ALA A 208 -13.93 17.06 2.95
N TRP A 209 -13.62 17.93 3.91
CA TRP A 209 -12.25 18.21 4.31
C TRP A 209 -11.58 17.01 4.99
N LYS A 210 -12.27 16.31 5.90
CA LYS A 210 -11.76 15.08 6.53
C LYS A 210 -11.43 14.02 5.49
N ASP A 211 -12.31 13.81 4.52
CA ASP A 211 -12.10 12.87 3.42
C ASP A 211 -10.95 13.29 2.51
N LEU A 212 -10.78 14.60 2.28
CA LEU A 212 -9.64 15.15 1.53
C LEU A 212 -8.31 14.89 2.26
N ILE A 213 -8.25 15.13 3.57
CA ILE A 213 -7.06 14.86 4.39
C ILE A 213 -6.76 13.36 4.42
N HIS A 214 -7.77 12.53 4.64
CA HIS A 214 -7.62 11.07 4.60
C HIS A 214 -7.06 10.61 3.25
N THR A 215 -7.64 11.10 2.14
CA THR A 215 -7.20 10.74 0.78
C THR A 215 -5.75 11.20 0.54
N LEU A 216 -5.39 12.43 0.92
CA LEU A 216 -4.02 12.94 0.81
C LEU A 216 -3.02 12.16 1.67
N TYR A 217 -3.43 11.73 2.87
CA TYR A 217 -2.59 10.95 3.78
C TYR A 217 -2.35 9.52 3.29
N HIS A 218 -3.36 8.86 2.71
CA HIS A 218 -3.21 7.47 2.26
C HIS A 218 -2.62 7.36 0.85
N PHE A 219 -2.94 8.31 -0.03
CA PHE A 219 -2.67 8.20 -1.47
C PHE A 219 -1.73 9.29 -2.01
N GLY A 220 -1.50 10.36 -1.24
CA GLY A 220 -0.60 11.44 -1.62
C GLY A 220 0.84 10.96 -1.79
N ARG A 221 1.47 11.36 -2.89
CA ARG A 221 2.87 11.01 -3.17
C ARG A 221 3.82 12.05 -2.58
N PRO A 222 4.96 11.62 -1.99
CA PRO A 222 5.98 12.56 -1.57
C PRO A 222 6.60 13.25 -2.78
N VAL A 223 6.66 14.57 -2.75
CA VAL A 223 7.31 15.42 -3.75
C VAL A 223 8.24 16.42 -3.05
N ARG A 224 9.32 16.81 -3.73
CA ARG A 224 10.26 17.80 -3.22
C ARG A 224 10.16 19.06 -4.07
N LEU A 225 9.72 20.16 -3.46
CA LEU A 225 9.59 21.46 -4.10
C LEU A 225 10.66 22.42 -3.58
N LYS A 226 10.86 23.56 -4.26
CA LYS A 226 11.80 24.62 -3.82
C LYS A 226 11.53 25.08 -2.37
N LYS A 227 10.26 25.05 -1.95
CA LYS A 227 9.80 25.45 -0.60
C LYS A 227 9.76 24.29 0.41
N GLY A 228 10.35 23.15 0.09
CA GLY A 228 10.43 21.98 0.98
C GLY A 228 9.63 20.76 0.52
N PRO A 229 9.72 19.66 1.28
CA PRO A 229 9.00 18.42 1.00
C PRO A 229 7.50 18.61 1.22
N ARG A 230 6.69 17.98 0.35
CA ARG A 230 5.23 17.97 0.42
C ARG A 230 4.69 16.59 0.09
N ARG A 231 3.43 16.35 0.44
CA ARG A 231 2.61 15.28 -0.12
C ARG A 231 1.63 15.89 -1.10
N GLU A 232 1.51 15.29 -2.27
CA GLU A 232 0.71 15.82 -3.38
C GLU A 232 -0.27 14.79 -3.93
N LEU A 233 -1.48 15.27 -4.21
CA LEU A 233 -2.45 14.68 -5.12
C LEU A 233 -2.68 15.66 -6.28
N GLN A 234 -2.93 15.14 -7.48
CA GLN A 234 -3.24 15.96 -8.64
C GLN A 234 -4.72 15.79 -9.05
N ASN A 235 -5.30 16.86 -9.60
CA ASN A 235 -6.69 16.90 -10.09
C ASN A 235 -7.72 16.33 -9.10
N VAL A 236 -7.65 16.75 -7.84
CA VAL A 236 -8.65 16.35 -6.85
C VAL A 236 -9.93 17.16 -7.06
N LYS A 237 -11.05 16.46 -7.30
CA LYS A 237 -12.38 17.03 -7.35
C LYS A 237 -13.08 16.76 -6.03
N VAL A 238 -13.51 17.81 -5.34
CA VAL A 238 -14.34 17.71 -4.14
C VAL A 238 -15.71 18.29 -4.43
N VAL A 239 -16.76 17.53 -4.15
CA VAL A 239 -18.16 17.93 -4.30
C VAL A 239 -18.78 17.93 -2.91
N VAL A 240 -19.31 19.09 -2.52
CA VAL A 240 -20.06 19.26 -1.26
C VAL A 240 -21.51 19.54 -1.62
N GLU A 241 -22.43 18.70 -1.15
CA GLU A 241 -23.84 18.79 -1.53
C GLU A 241 -24.61 19.87 -0.78
N ASP A 242 -24.27 20.06 0.50
CA ASP A 242 -24.87 21.02 1.41
C ASP A 242 -23.77 21.94 1.97
N PRO A 243 -23.44 23.04 1.27
CA PRO A 243 -22.36 23.95 1.65
C PRO A 243 -22.78 24.88 2.80
N ALA A 244 -23.30 24.32 3.89
CA ALA A 244 -23.69 25.06 5.08
C ALA A 244 -22.48 25.46 5.93
N PRO A 245 -22.55 26.55 6.72
CA PRO A 245 -21.51 26.90 7.68
C PRO A 245 -21.22 25.76 8.66
N VAL A 246 -19.95 25.51 8.93
CA VAL A 246 -19.52 24.50 9.92
C VAL A 246 -19.63 25.09 11.33
N ASP A 247 -20.03 24.25 12.28
CA ASP A 247 -20.10 24.61 13.69
C ASP A 247 -18.73 25.10 14.22
N PRO A 248 -18.65 26.27 14.88
CA PRO A 248 -17.42 26.78 15.48
C PRO A 248 -16.75 25.83 16.47
N GLU A 249 -17.52 25.10 17.27
CA GLU A 249 -16.97 24.13 18.23
C GLU A 249 -16.30 22.98 17.49
N GLU A 250 -16.90 22.49 16.40
CA GLU A 250 -16.29 21.45 15.56
C GLU A 250 -15.00 21.95 14.89
N LEU A 251 -15.00 23.17 14.34
CA LEU A 251 -13.83 23.79 13.73
C LEU A 251 -12.64 23.89 14.72
N SER A 252 -12.94 24.24 15.98
CA SER A 252 -11.93 24.40 17.03
C SER A 252 -11.18 23.11 17.33
N LYS A 253 -11.85 21.95 17.23
CA LYS A 253 -11.25 20.61 17.42
C LYS A 253 -10.16 20.31 16.39
N TYR A 254 -10.18 21.00 15.26
CA TYR A 254 -9.22 20.85 14.16
C TYR A 254 -8.27 22.05 14.04
N GLY A 255 -8.23 22.93 15.03
CA GLY A 255 -7.30 24.06 15.08
C GLY A 255 -7.73 25.28 14.27
N PHE A 256 -8.98 25.34 13.79
CA PHE A 256 -9.52 26.51 13.10
C PHE A 256 -10.17 27.47 14.10
N SER A 257 -9.67 28.71 14.16
CA SER A 257 -10.28 29.78 14.93
C SER A 257 -11.46 30.39 14.17
N PHE A 258 -12.64 30.35 14.79
CA PHE A 258 -13.85 30.97 14.23
C PHE A 258 -13.69 32.47 13.97
N GLU A 259 -13.01 33.19 14.87
CA GLU A 259 -12.77 34.63 14.71
C GLU A 259 -11.89 34.92 13.49
N THR A 260 -10.83 34.14 13.32
CA THR A 260 -9.92 34.23 12.17
C THR A 260 -10.66 33.89 10.88
N MET A 261 -11.48 32.84 10.86
CA MET A 261 -12.28 32.49 9.69
C MET A 261 -13.29 33.58 9.33
N LYS A 262 -14.01 34.15 10.31
CA LYS A 262 -14.93 35.27 10.06
C LYS A 262 -14.22 36.52 9.56
N LYS A 263 -13.02 36.81 10.06
CA LYS A 263 -12.20 37.91 9.53
C LYS A 263 -11.83 37.64 8.07
N TYR A 264 -11.33 36.44 7.79
CA TYR A 264 -10.97 36.01 6.44
C TYR A 264 -12.15 36.10 5.47
N GLN A 265 -13.33 35.60 5.83
CA GLN A 265 -14.54 35.67 5.00
C GLN A 265 -14.94 37.10 4.66
N ARG A 266 -14.83 38.04 5.62
CA ARG A 266 -15.11 39.46 5.37
C ARG A 266 -14.13 40.08 4.38
N GLU A 267 -12.85 39.71 4.48
CA GLU A 267 -11.79 40.22 3.62
C GLU A 267 -11.75 39.53 2.25
N PHE A 268 -12.30 38.32 2.13
CA PHE A 268 -12.21 37.48 0.93
C PHE A 268 -12.70 38.16 -0.35
N LEU A 269 -13.79 38.94 -0.25
CA LEU A 269 -14.39 39.68 -1.37
C LEU A 269 -14.06 41.18 -1.35
N SER A 270 -13.11 41.60 -0.54
CA SER A 270 -12.66 43.00 -0.47
C SER A 270 -11.89 43.37 -1.74
N GLU A 271 -12.28 44.48 -2.37
CA GLU A 271 -11.58 45.01 -3.54
C GLU A 271 -10.21 45.64 -3.21
N LEU A 272 -9.98 45.96 -1.93
CA LEU A 272 -8.77 46.59 -1.46
C LEU A 272 -7.58 45.64 -1.58
N LEU A 273 -6.47 46.18 -2.08
CA LEU A 273 -5.17 45.52 -2.11
C LEU A 273 -4.25 46.26 -1.14
N PRO A 274 -3.93 45.67 0.04
CA PRO A 274 -2.95 46.23 0.95
C PRO A 274 -1.57 46.37 0.29
N GLU A 275 -0.82 47.42 0.64
CA GLU A 275 0.49 47.73 0.03
C GLU A 275 1.54 46.62 0.25
N ASP A 276 1.43 45.86 1.34
CA ASP A 276 2.33 44.77 1.70
C ASP A 276 1.98 43.43 1.03
N THR A 277 0.89 43.38 0.25
CA THR A 277 0.32 42.16 -0.29
C THR A 277 0.36 42.14 -1.82
N THR A 278 0.94 41.08 -2.40
CA THR A 278 1.11 40.99 -3.86
C THR A 278 -0.18 40.79 -4.66
N TYR A 279 -1.19 40.16 -4.05
CA TYR A 279 -2.53 39.98 -4.58
C TYR A 279 -3.50 39.54 -3.45
N THR A 280 -4.78 39.86 -3.59
CA THR A 280 -5.88 39.27 -2.80
C THR A 280 -6.92 38.69 -3.75
N TYR A 281 -7.70 37.71 -3.30
CA TYR A 281 -8.77 37.14 -4.14
C TYR A 281 -9.85 38.18 -4.43
N GLY A 282 -10.28 38.94 -3.41
CA GLY A 282 -11.27 39.98 -3.58
C GLY A 282 -10.85 41.04 -4.59
N ASN A 283 -9.60 41.55 -4.53
CA ASN A 283 -9.10 42.49 -5.53
C ASN A 283 -9.12 41.88 -6.94
N ARG A 284 -8.66 40.62 -7.10
CA ARG A 284 -8.71 39.93 -8.41
C ARG A 284 -10.12 39.77 -8.96
N ILE A 285 -11.09 39.54 -8.07
CA ILE A 285 -12.49 39.34 -8.42
C ILE A 285 -13.17 40.68 -8.75
N ARG A 286 -12.89 41.74 -7.99
CA ARG A 286 -13.69 42.97 -7.93
C ARG A 286 -13.08 44.17 -8.66
N ALA A 287 -11.76 44.28 -8.74
CA ALA A 287 -11.10 45.52 -9.14
C ALA A 287 -9.94 45.35 -10.13
N HIS A 288 -9.16 44.26 -10.05
CA HIS A 288 -7.91 44.07 -10.83
C HIS A 288 -8.07 44.26 -12.33
N PHE A 289 -9.20 43.83 -12.90
CA PHE A 289 -9.49 43.93 -14.33
C PHE A 289 -10.22 45.23 -14.73
N GLY A 290 -10.36 46.18 -13.81
CA GLY A 290 -11.05 47.45 -14.01
C GLY A 290 -12.58 47.38 -13.90
N PHE A 291 -13.13 46.25 -13.43
CA PHE A 291 -14.56 46.07 -13.19
C PHE A 291 -14.83 44.95 -12.18
N ASP A 292 -16.00 45.00 -11.52
CA ASP A 292 -16.46 43.96 -10.59
C ASP A 292 -17.07 42.78 -11.36
N GLN A 293 -16.36 41.64 -11.38
CA GLN A 293 -16.82 40.43 -12.06
C GLN A 293 -18.06 39.82 -11.39
N ILE A 294 -18.17 39.88 -10.07
CA ILE A 294 -19.31 39.34 -9.31
C ILE A 294 -20.57 40.18 -9.55
N GLU A 295 -20.42 41.50 -9.61
CA GLU A 295 -21.54 42.39 -9.97
C GLU A 295 -22.06 42.07 -11.38
N LYS A 296 -21.16 41.88 -12.36
CA LYS A 296 -21.53 41.50 -13.73
C LYS A 296 -22.21 40.13 -13.77
N VAL A 297 -21.65 39.12 -13.12
CA VAL A 297 -22.24 37.77 -13.02
C VAL A 297 -23.63 37.82 -12.38
N THR A 298 -23.79 38.57 -11.29
CA THR A 298 -25.08 38.72 -10.61
C THR A 298 -26.14 39.32 -11.52
N LYS A 299 -25.79 40.38 -12.28
CA LYS A 299 -26.71 41.00 -13.26
C LYS A 299 -27.10 40.02 -14.37
N ARG A 300 -26.17 39.18 -14.83
CA ARG A 300 -26.45 38.14 -15.84
C ARG A 300 -27.43 37.10 -15.31
N LEU A 301 -27.13 36.49 -14.16
CA LEU A 301 -27.96 35.44 -13.57
C LEU A 301 -29.36 35.91 -13.17
N ARG A 302 -29.51 37.18 -12.75
CA ARG A 302 -30.83 37.79 -12.49
C ARG A 302 -31.65 37.98 -13.76
N LYS A 303 -30.99 38.27 -14.90
CA LYS A 303 -31.65 38.43 -16.19
C LYS A 303 -31.97 37.09 -16.84
N ASP A 304 -31.08 36.12 -16.70
CA ASP A 304 -31.20 34.77 -17.23
C ASP A 304 -30.55 33.78 -16.26
N SER A 305 -31.37 33.04 -15.51
CA SER A 305 -30.89 32.06 -14.54
C SER A 305 -30.16 30.89 -15.18
N GLU A 306 -30.37 30.66 -16.49
CA GLU A 306 -29.71 29.63 -17.28
C GLU A 306 -28.47 30.15 -18.02
N ASP A 307 -27.97 31.35 -17.71
CA ASP A 307 -26.76 31.88 -18.31
C ASP A 307 -25.57 30.92 -18.09
N ARG A 308 -24.87 30.59 -19.17
CA ARG A 308 -23.67 29.74 -19.17
C ARG A 308 -22.38 30.56 -19.24
N LYS A 309 -22.47 31.89 -19.16
CA LYS A 309 -21.38 32.84 -19.34
C LYS A 309 -20.97 33.50 -18.02
N SER A 310 -21.57 33.05 -16.91
CA SER A 310 -21.34 33.55 -15.55
C SER A 310 -20.06 32.95 -14.95
N TYR A 311 -18.93 33.34 -15.55
CA TYR A 311 -17.59 32.82 -15.29
C TYR A 311 -16.66 33.95 -14.85
N VAL A 312 -16.02 33.78 -13.70
CA VAL A 312 -15.07 34.73 -13.08
C VAL A 312 -13.66 34.18 -13.24
N VAL A 313 -12.72 35.04 -13.63
CA VAL A 313 -11.30 34.73 -13.81
C VAL A 313 -10.48 35.52 -12.82
N LEU A 314 -9.55 34.86 -12.11
CA LEU A 314 -8.62 35.54 -11.21
C LEU A 314 -7.20 35.60 -11.80
N TRP A 315 -6.86 34.65 -12.67
CA TRP A 315 -5.56 34.59 -13.34
C TRP A 315 -5.44 35.63 -14.45
N ASP A 316 -4.46 36.53 -14.35
CA ASP A 316 -4.13 37.49 -15.41
C ASP A 316 -2.88 36.99 -16.14
N PRO A 317 -2.98 36.48 -17.37
CA PRO A 317 -1.82 35.95 -18.09
C PRO A 317 -0.73 37.00 -18.35
N ARG A 318 -1.08 38.30 -18.43
CA ARG A 318 -0.10 39.37 -18.67
C ARG A 318 0.80 39.59 -17.45
N ARG A 319 0.24 39.45 -16.25
CA ARG A 319 0.96 39.58 -14.98
C ARG A 319 1.55 38.24 -14.54
N ASP A 320 0.71 37.22 -14.43
CA ASP A 320 1.00 36.01 -13.65
C ASP A 320 1.94 35.01 -14.36
N LEU A 321 2.09 35.15 -15.69
CA LEU A 321 3.13 34.45 -16.46
C LEU A 321 4.46 35.22 -16.51
N SER A 322 4.49 36.48 -16.08
CA SER A 322 5.74 37.24 -16.01
C SER A 322 6.69 36.65 -14.96
N GLU A 323 7.98 36.61 -15.28
CA GLU A 323 9.03 36.20 -14.36
C GLU A 323 9.17 37.16 -13.17
N THR A 324 8.84 38.44 -13.39
CA THR A 324 8.91 39.50 -12.37
C THR A 324 7.76 39.49 -11.38
N ALA A 325 6.70 38.71 -11.64
CA ALA A 325 5.53 38.69 -10.76
C ALA A 325 5.83 37.95 -9.45
N SER A 326 5.74 38.69 -8.35
CA SER A 326 5.66 38.15 -7.00
C SER A 326 4.21 37.74 -6.69
N GLY A 327 4.03 36.52 -6.16
CA GLY A 327 2.70 35.97 -5.83
C GLY A 327 1.80 35.66 -7.03
N ARG A 328 1.10 34.53 -7.00
CA ARG A 328 0.18 34.10 -8.06
C ARG A 328 -1.07 33.51 -7.42
N PRO A 329 -2.28 33.87 -7.86
CA PRO A 329 -3.51 33.38 -7.24
C PRO A 329 -3.59 31.86 -7.36
N CYS A 330 -3.92 31.20 -6.25
CA CYS A 330 -4.12 29.76 -6.21
C CYS A 330 -5.52 29.40 -6.77
N LEU A 331 -6.55 30.13 -6.34
CA LEU A 331 -7.87 30.17 -6.99
C LEU A 331 -7.77 30.88 -8.34
N VAL A 332 -8.13 30.23 -9.43
CA VAL A 332 -7.96 30.77 -10.80
C VAL A 332 -9.26 31.04 -11.53
N SER A 333 -10.34 30.33 -11.19
CA SER A 333 -11.66 30.60 -11.72
C SER A 333 -12.78 30.20 -10.78
N ILE A 334 -13.91 30.88 -10.93
CA ILE A 334 -15.18 30.59 -10.25
C ILE A 334 -16.27 30.58 -11.31
N PHE A 335 -17.09 29.53 -11.35
CA PHE A 335 -18.18 29.39 -12.31
C PHE A 335 -19.49 29.12 -11.61
N PHE A 336 -20.53 29.86 -11.98
CA PHE A 336 -21.87 29.75 -11.40
C PHE A 336 -22.87 29.20 -12.41
N ARG A 337 -23.74 28.29 -11.96
CA ARG A 337 -24.79 27.68 -12.79
C ARG A 337 -26.04 27.39 -11.98
N LYS A 338 -27.21 27.58 -12.57
CA LYS A 338 -28.42 26.91 -12.09
C LYS A 338 -28.36 25.43 -12.47
N PHE A 339 -28.61 24.55 -11.51
CA PHE A 339 -28.76 23.12 -11.69
C PHE A 339 -29.78 22.60 -10.67
N GLU A 340 -30.81 21.89 -11.13
CA GLU A 340 -31.91 21.38 -10.28
C GLU A 340 -32.48 22.45 -9.33
N GLU A 341 -32.86 23.61 -9.89
CA GLU A 341 -33.40 24.75 -9.14
C GLU A 341 -32.47 25.36 -8.07
N LYS A 342 -31.20 24.93 -7.99
CA LYS A 342 -30.19 25.47 -7.07
C LYS A 342 -29.09 26.20 -7.82
N LEU A 343 -28.51 27.22 -7.18
CA LEU A 343 -27.28 27.84 -7.66
C LEU A 343 -26.08 26.98 -7.23
N THR A 344 -25.32 26.50 -8.20
CA THR A 344 -24.09 25.73 -8.00
C THR A 344 -22.87 26.59 -8.31
N LEU A 345 -21.78 26.33 -7.60
CA LEU A 345 -20.49 26.98 -7.76
C LEU A 345 -19.41 25.94 -8.04
N THR A 346 -18.59 26.18 -9.06
CA THR A 346 -17.35 25.45 -9.30
C THR A 346 -16.17 26.38 -9.15
N ALA A 347 -15.32 26.15 -8.15
CA ALA A 347 -14.07 26.87 -7.94
C ALA A 347 -12.88 26.01 -8.37
N THR A 348 -11.99 26.56 -9.19
CA THR A 348 -10.80 25.86 -9.66
C THR A 348 -9.55 26.44 -9.01
N PHE A 349 -8.78 25.58 -8.35
CA PHE A 349 -7.48 25.94 -7.77
C PHE A 349 -6.35 25.25 -8.53
N ARG A 350 -5.33 26.00 -8.97
CA ARG A 350 -4.12 25.41 -9.61
C ARG A 350 -3.19 24.71 -8.60
N THR A 351 -3.29 25.11 -7.34
CA THR A 351 -2.61 24.50 -6.19
C THR A 351 -3.41 24.88 -4.95
N HIS A 352 -3.57 23.97 -4.00
CA HIS A 352 -4.39 24.23 -2.82
C HIS A 352 -3.79 23.49 -1.62
N ASN A 353 -3.52 24.20 -0.53
CA ASN A 353 -3.14 23.56 0.73
C ASN A 353 -4.39 22.92 1.35
N ALA A 354 -4.46 21.59 1.31
CA ALA A 354 -5.57 20.83 1.87
C ALA A 354 -5.72 21.01 3.38
N LEU A 355 -4.61 21.13 4.13
CA LEU A 355 -4.61 21.18 5.59
C LEU A 355 -5.16 22.51 6.10
N ASP A 356 -4.52 23.61 5.72
CA ASP A 356 -4.75 24.91 6.37
C ASP A 356 -5.64 25.85 5.57
N ALA A 357 -5.75 25.65 4.25
CA ALA A 357 -6.40 26.62 3.36
C ALA A 357 -7.72 26.13 2.78
N TRP A 358 -7.89 24.82 2.57
CA TRP A 358 -9.08 24.30 1.89
C TRP A 358 -10.38 24.64 2.62
N LEU A 359 -10.44 24.34 3.92
CA LEU A 359 -11.63 24.59 4.73
C LEU A 359 -11.85 26.09 5.00
N VAL A 360 -10.80 26.91 4.92
CA VAL A 360 -10.88 28.36 5.08
C VAL A 360 -11.36 29.06 3.80
N ASN A 361 -11.02 28.50 2.63
CA ASN A 361 -11.43 29.00 1.32
C ASN A 361 -12.82 28.53 0.89
N PHE A 362 -13.30 27.41 1.46
CA PHE A 362 -14.66 26.91 1.26
C PHE A 362 -15.65 27.77 2.05
#